data_AF-A0A0G0GAV9-F1
#
_entry.id   AF-A0A0G0GAV9-F1
#
_cell.length_a   1.000
_cell.length_b   1.000
_cell.length_c   1.000
_cell.angle_alpha   90.00
_cell.angle_beta   90.00
_cell.angle_gamma   90.00
#
_symmetry.space_group_name_H-M   'P 1'
#
loop_
_entity.id
_entity.type
_entity.pdbx_description
1 polymer ?
#
loop_
_entity_poly.entity_id
_entity_poly.type
_entity_poly.pdbx_seq_one_letter_code
_entity_poly.pdbx_strand_id
1 'polypeptide(L)'
;MDEQFQTSQTNSGLNLKDKWFWVGIVIAVLNILAGIIYGITMLTEKERRKEGIIIIVWAIIWSAIAYFLVVPWLVKAGIIPKFQVIK
;
A
#
# COMPACT_ATOMS: atom_id res chain seq x y z
N MET A 1 -9.17 48.58 -8.23
CA MET A 1 -9.06 47.32 -9.02
C MET A 1 -7.85 46.65 -8.43
N ASP A 2 -8.09 45.98 -7.30
CA ASP A 2 -7.03 45.56 -6.40
C ASP A 2 -7.05 44.04 -6.43
N GLU A 3 -6.01 43.53 -7.05
CA GLU A 3 -5.72 42.14 -7.33
C GLU A 3 -5.74 41.33 -6.04
N GLN A 4 -6.93 40.88 -5.65
CA GLN A 4 -7.14 39.82 -4.68
C GLN A 4 -6.70 38.51 -5.31
N PHE A 5 -5.39 38.36 -5.54
CA PHE A 5 -4.72 37.08 -5.51
C PHE A 5 -4.94 36.52 -4.11
N GLN A 6 -6.11 35.89 -3.94
CA GLN A 6 -6.31 34.88 -2.92
C GLN A 6 -5.29 33.80 -3.24
N THR A 7 -4.10 33.99 -2.66
CA THR A 7 -3.16 32.93 -2.37
C THR A 7 -4.01 31.79 -1.87
N SER A 8 -4.19 30.82 -2.76
CA SER A 8 -4.80 29.55 -2.45
C SER A 8 -3.86 28.99 -1.40
N GLN A 9 -4.13 29.32 -0.14
CA GLN A 9 -3.50 28.71 0.99
C GLN A 9 -3.88 27.25 0.87
N THR A 10 -3.03 26.55 0.14
CA THR A 10 -2.64 25.18 0.35
C THR A 10 -2.30 25.06 1.83
N ASN A 11 -3.36 25.03 2.65
CA ASN A 11 -3.37 24.38 3.93
C ASN A 11 -3.16 22.89 3.63
N SER A 12 -1.97 22.55 3.15
CA SER A 12 -1.39 21.22 3.10
C SER A 12 -1.01 20.81 4.52
N GLY A 13 -1.83 21.17 5.51
CA GLY A 13 -1.85 20.49 6.77
C GLY A 13 -2.34 19.10 6.42
N LEU A 14 -1.40 18.20 6.10
CA LEU A 14 -1.65 16.77 5.95
C LEU A 14 -2.56 16.39 7.11
N ASN A 15 -3.84 16.18 6.81
CA ASN A 15 -4.81 15.79 7.83
C ASN A 15 -4.17 14.57 8.49
N LEU A 16 -4.12 14.54 9.83
CA LEU A 16 -3.56 13.39 10.56
C LEU A 16 -4.15 12.07 10.05
N LYS A 17 -5.38 12.12 9.53
CA LYS A 17 -6.08 11.03 8.85
C LYS A 17 -5.33 10.49 7.61
N ASP A 18 -4.82 11.37 6.73
CA ASP A 18 -4.09 10.99 5.52
C ASP A 18 -2.70 10.39 5.84
N LYS A 19 -2.09 10.82 6.95
CA LYS A 19 -0.80 10.27 7.40
C LYS A 19 -0.91 8.80 7.74
N TRP A 20 -1.95 8.40 8.47
CA TRP A 20 -2.16 7.00 8.87
C TRP A 20 -2.53 6.08 7.70
N PHE A 21 -3.15 6.62 6.65
CA PHE A 21 -3.36 5.90 5.40
C PHE A 21 -2.04 5.56 4.70
N TRP A 22 -1.16 6.56 4.57
CA TRP A 22 0.18 6.38 3.98
C TRP A 22 1.04 5.40 4.78
N VAL A 23 0.99 5.45 6.11
CA VAL A 23 1.67 4.48 6.98
C VAL A 23 1.20 3.06 6.66
N GLY A 24 -0.11 2.86 6.48
CA GLY A 24 -0.66 1.56 6.09
C GLY A 24 -0.16 1.05 4.75
N ILE A 25 -0.04 1.92 3.75
CA ILE A 25 0.52 1.57 2.44
C ILE A 25 1.99 1.17 2.56
N VAL A 26 2.81 1.95 3.28
CA VAL A 26 4.23 1.63 3.47
C VAL A 26 4.40 0.29 4.18
N ILE A 27 3.62 0.04 5.22
CA ILE A 27 3.63 -1.25 5.93
C ILE A 27 3.26 -2.40 4.98
N ALA A 28 2.21 -2.23 4.17
CA ALA A 28 1.77 -3.26 3.21
C ALA A 28 2.81 -3.58 2.13
N VAL A 29 3.60 -2.59 1.72
CA VAL A 29 4.70 -2.78 0.77
C VAL A 29 5.87 -3.54 1.41
N LEU A 30 6.23 -3.22 2.66
CA LEU A 30 7.33 -3.87 3.37
C LEU A 30 6.99 -5.28 3.84
N ASN A 31 5.75 -5.48 4.28
CA ASN A 31 5.28 -6.77 4.78
C ASN A 31 3.79 -6.92 4.50
N ILE A 32 3.47 -7.80 3.54
CA ILE A 32 2.10 -8.08 3.10
C ILE A 32 1.20 -8.50 4.27
N LEU A 33 1.69 -9.35 5.19
CA LEU A 33 0.91 -9.80 6.35
C LEU A 33 0.60 -8.64 7.30
N ALA A 34 1.60 -7.81 7.60
CA ALA A 34 1.40 -6.63 8.44
C ALA A 34 0.46 -5.62 7.80
N GLY A 35 0.53 -5.45 6.47
CA GLY A 35 -0.39 -4.60 5.71
C GLY A 35 -1.83 -5.06 5.75
N ILE A 36 -2.06 -6.38 5.61
CA ILE A 36 -3.39 -6.98 5.71
C ILE A 36 -3.93 -6.82 7.13
N ILE A 37 -3.14 -7.11 8.17
CA ILE A 37 -3.54 -6.93 9.58
C ILE A 37 -3.91 -5.46 9.82
N TYR A 38 -3.06 -4.53 9.37
CA TYR A 38 -3.31 -3.09 9.51
C TYR A 38 -4.59 -2.65 8.79
N GLY A 39 -4.79 -3.09 7.53
CA GLY A 39 -6.01 -2.82 6.78
C GLY A 39 -7.27 -3.37 7.48
N ILE A 40 -7.18 -4.57 8.09
CA ILE A 40 -8.27 -5.15 8.90
C ILE A 40 -8.52 -4.33 10.16
N THR A 41 -7.48 -3.83 10.85
CA THR A 41 -7.69 -2.93 12.00
C THR A 41 -8.42 -1.66 11.58
N MET A 42 -8.09 -1.09 10.41
CA MET A 42 -8.79 0.08 9.87
C MET A 42 -10.25 -0.19 9.47
N LEU A 43 -10.62 -1.45 9.17
CA LEU A 43 -12.01 -1.83 8.92
C LEU A 43 -12.90 -1.77 10.18
N THR A 44 -12.28 -1.85 11.37
CA THR A 44 -13.02 -1.74 12.63
C THR A 44 -13.45 -0.30 12.91
N GLU A 45 -12.70 0.69 12.43
CA GLU A 45 -13.10 2.10 12.45
C GLU A 45 -14.11 2.40 11.33
N LYS A 46 -15.37 2.65 11.71
CA LYS A 46 -16.48 2.89 10.76
C LYS A 46 -16.20 4.06 9.80
N GLU A 47 -15.43 5.06 10.25
CA GLU A 47 -15.03 6.23 9.46
C GLU A 47 -13.94 5.89 8.41
N ARG A 48 -13.14 4.84 8.63
CA ARG A 48 -11.97 4.49 7.82
C ARG A 48 -12.07 3.18 7.06
N ARG A 49 -13.26 2.55 7.03
CA ARG A 49 -13.48 1.30 6.29
C ARG A 49 -13.03 1.37 4.82
N LYS A 50 -13.26 2.50 4.15
CA LYS A 50 -12.85 2.68 2.75
C LYS A 50 -11.32 2.65 2.60
N GLU A 51 -10.61 3.35 3.48
CA GLU A 51 -9.14 3.36 3.53
C GLU A 51 -8.57 1.96 3.79
N GLY A 52 -9.15 1.22 4.76
CA GLY A 52 -8.76 -0.15 5.06
C GLY A 52 -8.93 -1.11 3.88
N ILE A 53 -10.05 -1.03 3.17
CA ILE A 53 -10.28 -1.84 1.94
C ILE A 53 -9.23 -1.51 0.88
N ILE A 54 -8.92 -0.23 0.67
CA ILE A 54 -7.92 0.19 -0.30
C ILE A 54 -6.54 -0.39 0.05
N ILE A 55 -6.13 -0.36 1.32
CA ILE A 55 -4.85 -0.92 1.77
C ILE A 55 -4.81 -2.44 1.55
N ILE A 56 -5.90 -3.16 1.85
CA ILE A 56 -5.97 -4.61 1.64
C ILE A 56 -5.88 -4.95 0.15
N VAL A 57 -6.68 -4.28 -0.69
CA VAL A 57 -6.66 -4.49 -2.15
C VAL A 57 -5.27 -4.17 -2.71
N TRP A 58 -4.66 -3.08 -2.25
CA TRP A 58 -3.30 -2.70 -2.62
C TRP A 58 -2.28 -3.77 -2.22
N ALA A 59 -2.36 -4.30 -0.99
CA ALA A 59 -1.48 -5.37 -0.52
C ALA A 59 -1.59 -6.65 -1.38
N ILE A 60 -2.81 -7.03 -1.77
CA ILE A 60 -3.05 -8.20 -2.62
C ILE A 60 -2.46 -7.99 -4.02
N ILE A 61 -2.74 -6.84 -4.64
CA ILE A 61 -2.20 -6.49 -5.97
C ILE A 61 -0.67 -6.47 -5.91
N TRP A 62 -0.10 -5.83 -4.90
CA TRP A 62 1.35 -5.75 -4.72
C TRP A 62 1.97 -7.13 -4.51
N SER A 63 1.32 -8.00 -3.73
CA SER A 63 1.74 -9.39 -3.55
C SER A 63 1.73 -10.17 -4.86
N ALA A 64 0.71 -9.99 -5.69
CA ALA A 64 0.63 -10.64 -7.00
C ALA A 64 1.78 -10.15 -7.91
N ILE A 65 2.00 -8.84 -7.97
CA ILE A 65 3.10 -8.24 -8.75
C ILE A 65 4.45 -8.79 -8.28
N ALA A 66 4.69 -8.81 -6.96
CA ALA A 66 5.91 -9.36 -6.40
C ALA A 66 6.08 -10.84 -6.78
N TYR A 67 5.02 -11.64 -6.69
CA TYR A 67 5.07 -13.04 -7.06
C TYR A 67 5.35 -13.25 -8.55
N PHE A 68 4.68 -12.52 -9.45
CA PHE A 68 4.79 -12.74 -10.90
C PHE A 68 5.98 -12.03 -11.55
N LEU A 69 6.59 -11.02 -10.92
CA LEU A 69 7.76 -10.33 -11.46
C LEU A 69 9.03 -10.68 -10.69
N VAL A 70 9.00 -10.58 -9.36
CA VAL A 70 10.21 -10.71 -8.54
C VAL A 70 10.64 -12.17 -8.45
N VAL A 71 9.73 -13.12 -8.25
CA VAL A 71 10.09 -14.55 -8.19
C VAL A 71 10.71 -15.05 -9.50
N PRO A 72 10.10 -14.88 -10.69
CA PRO A 72 10.74 -15.32 -11.93
C PRO A 72 12.02 -14.54 -12.24
N TRP A 73 12.15 -13.27 -11.82
CA TRP A 73 13.42 -12.55 -11.92
C TRP A 73 14.50 -13.15 -11.01
N LEU A 74 14.20 -13.49 -9.75
CA LEU A 74 15.14 -14.17 -8.84
C LEU A 74 15.53 -15.57 -9.34
N VAL A 75 14.58 -16.30 -9.92
CA VAL A 75 14.84 -17.60 -10.53
C VAL A 75 15.76 -17.46 -11.75
N LYS A 76 15.58 -16.42 -12.59
CA LYS A 76 16.50 -16.12 -13.69
C LYS A 76 17.87 -15.68 -13.22
N ALA A 77 17.94 -14.94 -12.10
CA ALA A 77 19.19 -14.52 -11.47
C ALA A 77 19.95 -15.68 -10.79
N GLY A 78 19.36 -16.87 -10.71
CA GLY A 78 19.98 -18.04 -10.07
C GLY A 78 20.03 -17.98 -8.54
N ILE A 79 19.31 -17.02 -7.92
CA ILE A 79 19.28 -16.83 -6.46
C ILE A 79 18.40 -17.89 -5.79
N ILE A 80 17.30 -18.29 -6.44
CA ILE A 80 16.37 -19.30 -5.94
C ILE A 80 16.35 -20.49 -6.90
N PRO A 81 16.50 -21.74 -6.43
CA PRO A 81 16.37 -22.90 -7.28
C PRO A 81 14.97 -22.95 -7.90
N LYS A 82 14.87 -23.34 -9.17
CA LYS A 82 13.58 -23.71 -9.76
C LYS A 82 13.02 -24.87 -8.97
N PHE A 83 12.01 -24.62 -8.14
CA PHE A 83 11.16 -25.67 -7.61
C PHE A 83 10.38 -26.24 -8.79
N GLN A 84 10.98 -27.22 -9.48
CA GLN A 84 10.24 -28.07 -10.39
C GLN A 84 9.25 -28.83 -9.51
N VAL A 85 7.97 -28.47 -9.61
CA VAL A 85 6.89 -29.28 -9.05
C VAL A 85 7.04 -30.64 -9.73
N ILE A 86 7.54 -31.62 -8.96
CA ILE A 86 7.72 -32.99 -9.40
C ILE A 86 6.32 -33.46 -9.83
N LYS A 87 6.22 -33.85 -11.11
CA LYS A 87 4.98 -34.24 -11.76
C LYS A 87 4.58 -35.65 -11.34
#